data_AF-A0AAU4USL6-F1
#
_entry.id   AF-A0AAU4USL6-F1
#
_cell.length_a   1.000
_cell.length_b   1.000
_cell.length_c   1.000
_cell.angle_alpha   90.00
_cell.angle_beta   90.00
_cell.angle_gamma   90.00
#
_symmetry.space_group_name_H-M   'P 1'
#
loop_
_entity.id
_entity.type
_entity.pdbx_description
1 polymer ?
#
loop_
_entity_poly.entity_id
_entity_poly.type
_entity_poly.pdbx_seq_one_letter_code
_entity_poly.pdbx_strand_id
1 'polypeptide(L)'
;MVEQSTEPHVNLALGLRAVPGGYAVLLGAGASVSAGMLSAWGVQCDLIRQIASVEGVEIPDGDDGPYDWYVNRFERDPAYDTLLADLSGTTGGRQVLLRS
;
A
#
# COMPACT_ATOMS: atom_id res chain seq x y z
N MET A 1 -3.67 -13.83 41.28
CA MET A 1 -3.84 -14.76 40.15
C MET A 1 -3.59 -13.92 38.90
N VAL A 2 -2.38 -13.99 38.35
CA VAL A 2 -2.02 -13.21 37.15
C VAL A 2 -2.57 -14.01 35.97
N GLU A 3 -3.50 -13.43 35.24
CA GLU A 3 -3.95 -13.95 33.95
C GLU A 3 -2.76 -13.85 32.99
N GLN A 4 -1.99 -14.93 32.86
CA GLN A 4 -0.95 -15.03 31.85
C GLN A 4 -1.66 -15.23 30.51
N SER A 5 -2.00 -14.14 29.84
CA SER A 5 -2.37 -14.17 28.43
C SER A 5 -1.15 -14.65 27.65
N THR A 6 -1.21 -15.89 27.17
CA THR A 6 -0.20 -16.46 26.27
C THR A 6 -0.12 -15.62 25.00
N GLU A 7 1.08 -15.26 24.58
CA GLU A 7 1.33 -14.46 23.39
C GLU A 7 0.61 -15.04 22.14
N PRO A 8 -0.01 -14.20 21.28
CA PRO A 8 -0.87 -14.66 20.19
C PRO A 8 -0.15 -15.57 19.18
N HIS A 9 1.14 -15.34 18.95
CA HIS A 9 1.96 -16.18 18.06
C HIS A 9 2.20 -17.60 18.63
N VAL A 10 2.25 -17.74 19.96
CA VAL A 10 2.39 -19.04 20.63
C VAL A 10 1.10 -19.85 20.50
N ASN A 11 -0.06 -19.20 20.67
CA ASN A 11 -1.36 -19.84 20.48
C ASN A 11 -1.55 -20.33 19.04
N LEU A 12 -1.14 -19.53 18.04
CA LEU A 12 -1.16 -19.94 16.63
C LEU A 12 -0.26 -21.15 16.38
N ALA A 13 0.98 -21.15 16.89
CA ALA A 13 1.90 -22.27 16.71
C ALA A 13 1.35 -23.58 17.31
N LEU A 14 0.74 -23.51 18.49
CA LEU A 14 0.10 -24.67 19.12
C LEU A 14 -1.11 -25.15 18.33
N GLY A 15 -1.94 -24.24 17.81
CA GLY A 15 -3.09 -24.58 16.96
C GLY A 15 -2.67 -25.28 15.67
N LEU A 16 -1.68 -24.72 14.95
CA LEU A 16 -1.11 -25.30 13.72
C LEU A 16 -0.56 -26.71 13.96
N ARG A 17 0.10 -26.93 15.11
CA ARG A 17 0.63 -28.25 15.48
C ARG A 17 -0.46 -29.23 15.89
N ALA A 18 -1.51 -28.76 16.57
CA ALA A 18 -2.58 -29.62 17.10
C ALA A 18 -3.50 -30.16 16.00
N VAL A 19 -3.68 -29.43 14.90
CA VAL A 19 -4.56 -29.84 13.80
C VAL A 19 -3.80 -29.82 12.46
N PRO A 20 -2.96 -30.83 12.17
CA PRO A 20 -2.30 -30.96 10.88
C PRO A 20 -3.33 -30.97 9.74
N GLY A 21 -3.15 -30.08 8.76
CA GLY A 21 -4.07 -29.92 7.61
C GLY A 21 -5.36 -29.15 7.91
N GLY A 22 -5.56 -28.64 9.14
CA GLY A 22 -6.75 -27.87 9.51
C GLY A 22 -6.74 -26.39 9.09
N TYR A 23 -5.61 -25.90 8.57
CA TYR A 23 -5.40 -24.49 8.22
C TYR A 23 -4.94 -24.35 6.77
N ALA A 24 -5.54 -23.39 6.07
CA ALA A 24 -5.08 -22.91 4.77
C ALA A 24 -4.69 -21.43 4.89
N VAL A 25 -3.66 -21.01 4.15
CA VAL A 25 -3.18 -19.63 4.16
C VAL A 25 -3.43 -19.00 2.80
N LEU A 26 -4.07 -17.83 2.80
CA LEU A 26 -4.19 -16.96 1.63
C LEU A 26 -3.22 -15.80 1.81
N LEU A 27 -2.24 -15.68 0.90
CA LEU A 27 -1.26 -14.61 0.91
C LEU A 27 -1.61 -13.58 -0.17
N GLY A 28 -1.66 -12.31 0.21
CA GLY A 28 -1.75 -11.19 -0.74
C GLY A 28 -0.38 -10.60 -1.08
N ALA A 29 -0.35 -9.66 -2.03
CA ALA A 29 0.87 -8.96 -2.44
C ALA A 29 1.63 -8.28 -1.28
N GLY A 30 0.93 -7.92 -0.20
CA GLY A 30 1.53 -7.37 1.02
C GLY A 30 2.59 -8.28 1.66
N ALA A 31 2.50 -9.61 1.48
CA ALA A 31 3.48 -10.56 2.00
C ALA A 31 4.88 -10.39 1.37
N SER A 32 4.99 -9.69 0.23
CA SER A 32 6.24 -9.48 -0.49
C SER A 32 6.84 -8.08 -0.31
N VAL A 33 6.26 -7.24 0.54
CA VAL A 33 6.75 -5.86 0.76
C VAL A 33 8.19 -5.84 1.29
N SER A 34 8.53 -6.75 2.21
CA SER A 34 9.90 -6.88 2.73
C SER A 34 10.93 -7.34 1.69
N ALA A 35 10.49 -7.87 0.55
CA ALA A 35 11.34 -8.23 -0.58
C ALA A 35 11.52 -7.06 -1.58
N GLY A 36 11.04 -5.87 -1.25
CA GLY A 36 11.13 -4.68 -2.09
C GLY A 36 10.04 -4.55 -3.15
N MET A 37 9.02 -5.41 -3.15
CA MET A 37 7.87 -5.26 -4.03
C MET A 37 6.80 -4.37 -3.39
N LEU A 38 6.27 -3.39 -4.13
CA LEU A 38 5.19 -2.56 -3.62
C LEU A 38 3.90 -3.38 -3.51
N SER A 39 3.16 -3.16 -2.41
CA SER A 39 1.76 -3.60 -2.32
C SER A 39 0.87 -2.75 -3.22
N ALA A 40 -0.39 -3.15 -3.43
CA ALA A 40 -1.35 -2.32 -4.16
C ALA A 40 -1.45 -0.90 -3.57
N TRP A 41 -1.48 -0.80 -2.23
CA TRP A 41 -1.42 0.48 -1.52
C TRP A 41 -0.12 1.25 -1.79
N GLY A 42 1.02 0.55 -1.73
CA GLY A 42 2.32 1.14 -2.02
C GLY A 42 2.43 1.70 -3.43
N VAL A 43 1.89 1.01 -4.42
CA VAL A 43 1.82 1.48 -5.82
C VAL A 43 0.96 2.75 -5.91
N GLN A 44 -0.18 2.77 -5.22
CA GLN A 44 -1.10 3.91 -5.23
C GLN A 44 -0.43 5.16 -4.63
N CYS A 45 0.22 5.02 -3.46
CA CYS A 45 0.97 6.10 -2.83
C CYS A 45 2.17 6.56 -3.67
N ASP A 46 2.85 5.67 -4.39
CA ASP A 46 3.94 6.03 -5.29
C ASP A 46 3.44 6.86 -6.49
N LEU A 47 2.35 6.46 -7.13
CA LEU A 47 1.73 7.22 -8.21
C LEU A 47 1.29 8.62 -7.74
N ILE A 48 0.76 8.74 -6.53
CA ILE A 48 0.41 10.05 -5.95
C ILE A 48 1.65 10.93 -5.76
N ARG A 49 2.77 10.36 -5.27
CA ARG A 49 4.04 11.11 -5.17
C ARG A 49 4.53 11.59 -6.53
N GLN A 50 4.36 10.79 -7.57
CA GLN A 50 4.70 11.20 -8.94
C GLN A 50 3.82 12.37 -9.41
N ILE A 51 2.52 12.33 -9.14
CA ILE A 51 1.59 13.44 -9.45
C ILE A 51 2.03 14.72 -8.73
N ALA A 52 2.29 14.64 -7.42
CA ALA A 52 2.76 15.78 -6.64
C ALA A 52 4.09 16.35 -7.15
N SER A 53 5.02 15.47 -7.54
CA SER A 53 6.31 15.86 -8.13
C SER A 53 6.15 16.59 -9.46
N VAL A 54 5.25 16.14 -10.33
CA VAL A 54 4.95 16.81 -11.60
C VAL A 54 4.33 18.20 -11.38
N GLU A 55 3.52 18.34 -10.33
CA GLU A 55 2.95 19.63 -9.93
C GLU A 55 3.92 20.53 -9.14
N GLY A 56 5.09 20.02 -8.75
CA GLY A 56 6.07 20.75 -7.94
C GLY A 56 5.59 21.01 -6.51
N VAL A 57 4.74 20.15 -5.97
CA VAL A 57 4.17 20.26 -4.62
C VAL A 57 4.83 19.24 -3.71
N GLU A 58 5.33 19.72 -2.57
CA GLU A 58 5.78 18.85 -1.47
C GLU A 58 4.55 18.32 -0.71
N ILE A 59 4.52 17.01 -0.47
CA ILE A 59 3.39 16.34 0.18
C ILE A 59 3.85 15.58 1.43
N PRO A 60 2.97 15.36 2.42
CA PRO A 60 3.33 14.64 3.63
C PRO A 60 3.82 13.22 3.35
N ASP A 61 4.96 12.86 3.94
CA ASP A 61 5.46 11.49 3.99
C ASP A 61 4.72 10.65 5.04
N GLY A 62 4.79 9.33 4.90
CA GLY A 62 4.07 8.36 5.73
C GLY A 62 3.25 7.39 4.88
N ASP A 63 2.67 6.37 5.52
CA ASP A 63 1.88 5.34 4.82
C ASP A 63 0.58 5.91 4.22
N ASP A 64 -0.07 6.83 4.93
CA ASP A 64 -1.35 7.44 4.52
C ASP A 64 -1.20 8.88 3.98
N GLY A 65 -0.08 9.55 4.24
CA GLY A 65 0.15 10.96 3.91
C GLY A 65 -0.11 11.33 2.44
N PRO A 66 0.42 10.58 1.46
CA PRO A 66 0.13 10.82 0.05
C PRO A 66 -1.35 10.63 -0.28
N TYR A 67 -1.96 9.56 0.24
CA TYR A 67 -3.37 9.25 0.02
C TYR A 67 -4.27 10.39 0.48
N ASP A 68 -4.10 10.84 1.72
CA ASP A 68 -4.88 11.91 2.32
C ASP A 68 -4.69 13.23 1.56
N TRP A 69 -3.47 13.54 1.14
CA TRP A 69 -3.21 14.73 0.32
C TRP A 69 -4.00 14.69 -0.99
N TYR A 70 -4.01 13.55 -1.68
CA TYR A 70 -4.71 13.41 -2.96
C TYR A 70 -6.22 13.59 -2.77
N VAL A 71 -6.81 12.90 -1.77
CA VAL A 71 -8.25 13.01 -1.48
C VAL A 71 -8.63 14.44 -1.13
N ASN A 72 -7.83 15.12 -0.32
CA ASN A 72 -8.08 16.51 0.06
C ASN A 72 -7.94 17.50 -1.11
N ARG A 73 -7.04 17.24 -2.07
CA ARG A 73 -6.79 18.13 -3.22
C ARG A 73 -7.80 17.95 -4.35
N PHE A 74 -8.12 16.70 -4.68
CA PHE A 74 -8.95 16.35 -5.83
C PHE A 74 -10.38 15.97 -5.46
N GLU A 75 -10.70 15.93 -4.16
CA GLU A 75 -12.01 15.60 -3.59
C GLU A 75 -12.58 14.27 -4.13
N ARG A 76 -11.70 13.32 -4.43
CA ARG A 76 -12.05 12.01 -4.99
C ARG A 76 -11.07 10.92 -4.57
N ASP A 77 -11.52 9.69 -4.72
CA ASP A 77 -10.72 8.51 -4.40
C ASP A 77 -9.56 8.32 -5.40
N PRO A 78 -8.33 8.05 -4.92
CA PRO A 78 -7.15 7.83 -5.76
C PRO A 78 -7.14 6.44 -6.41
N ALA A 79 -8.22 6.02 -7.05
CA ALA A 79 -8.26 4.75 -7.78
C ALA A 79 -7.18 4.71 -8.87
N TYR A 80 -6.63 3.52 -9.14
CA TYR A 80 -5.50 3.33 -10.07
C TYR A 80 -5.72 4.00 -11.43
N ASP A 81 -6.89 3.78 -12.04
CA ASP A 81 -7.24 4.38 -13.34
C ASP A 81 -7.29 5.91 -13.28
N THR A 82 -7.76 6.46 -12.17
CA THR A 82 -7.80 7.91 -11.93
C THR A 82 -6.39 8.50 -11.82
N LEU A 83 -5.51 7.84 -11.07
CA LEU A 83 -4.12 8.26 -10.90
C LEU A 83 -3.35 8.22 -12.23
N LEU A 84 -3.56 7.16 -13.02
CA LEU A 84 -2.97 7.06 -14.36
C LEU A 84 -3.52 8.14 -15.29
N ALA A 85 -4.82 8.44 -15.23
CA ALA A 85 -5.42 9.50 -16.02
C ALA A 85 -4.77 10.86 -15.69
N ASP A 86 -4.57 11.18 -14.41
CA ASP A 86 -3.96 12.43 -13.96
C ASP A 86 -2.50 12.57 -14.40
N LEU A 87 -1.72 11.50 -14.30
CA LEU A 87 -0.36 11.47 -14.83
C LEU A 87 -0.35 11.65 -16.35
N SER A 88 -1.22 10.95 -17.07
CA SER A 88 -1.28 11.03 -18.53
C SER A 88 -1.78 12.39 -19.05
N GLY A 89 -2.55 13.13 -18.25
CA GLY A 89 -3.07 14.45 -18.57
C GLY A 89 -2.00 15.55 -18.60
N THR A 90 -0.83 15.30 -18.01
CA THR A 90 0.27 16.27 -17.95
C THR A 90 1.42 15.87 -18.89
N THR A 91 2.14 16.87 -19.43
CA THR A 91 3.33 16.58 -20.25
C THR A 91 4.43 15.88 -19.43
N GLY A 92 4.56 16.23 -18.15
CA GLY A 92 5.48 15.56 -17.21
C GLY A 92 5.08 14.12 -16.92
N GLY A 93 3.83 13.86 -16.56
CA GLY A 93 3.39 12.51 -16.19
C GLY A 93 3.37 11.53 -17.38
N ARG A 94 3.15 11.98 -18.62
CA ARG A 94 3.35 11.13 -19.81
C ARG A 94 4.79 10.64 -19.96
N GLN A 95 5.78 11.47 -19.65
CA GLN A 95 7.19 11.07 -19.71
C GLN A 95 7.54 10.06 -18.61
N VAL A 96 6.91 10.19 -17.44
CA VAL A 96 7.08 9.25 -16.32
C VAL A 96 6.50 7.88 -16.68
N LEU A 97 5.28 7.83 -17.23
CA LEU A 97 4.64 6.58 -17.66
C LEU A 97 5.39 5.84 -18.78
N LEU A 98 6.16 6.55 -19.61
CA LEU A 98 6.97 5.94 -20.69
C LEU A 98 8.33 5.40 -20.20
N ARG A 99 8.73 5.73 -18.97
CA ARG A 99 10.03 5.37 -18.40
C ARG A 99 9.93 4.32 -17.27
N SER A 100 8.73 4.07 -16.76
CA SER A 100 8.40 2.98 -15.83
C SER A 100 8.33 1.63 -16.54
#